data_AF-A0AAP2RD75-F1
#
_entry.id   AF-A0AAP2RD75-F1
#
_cell.length_a   1.000
_cell.length_b   1.000
_cell.length_c   1.000
_cell.angle_alpha   90.00
_cell.angle_beta   90.00
_cell.angle_gamma   90.00
#
_symmetry.space_group_name_H-M   'P 1'
#
loop_
_entity.id
_entity.type
_entity.pdbx_description
1 polymer ?
#
loop_
_entity_poly.entity_id
_entity_poly.type
_entity_poly.pdbx_seq_one_letter_code
_entity_poly.pdbx_strand_id
1 'polypeptide(L)'
;MVKKIIGISVVLLFLISIIPTSMAQSEDVKEYKGMVGADSPLYKIKLWFQKLDESISSNANEKLQKKLNHAEERLAEARAMARVNNTEAMELALNEYCDLMDDVNETMEDPEIGEEEYSEVGPIVQKHQNTFKYMLNNTTENKWQLMNAFNYSLQVMNGKSFVYYNNTTYFVPPGHLKNGNNKTFLPPGLAKKGIKAMPTIINGSTPFNYDYNYDYDYSNLYNGSKAGQGQDKVKNNNKNKPFPSSVSGDA
;
A
#
# COMPACT_ATOMS: atom_id res chain seq x y z
N MET A 1 -54.35 10.79 -15.86
CA MET A 1 -53.12 10.66 -16.66
C MET A 1 -51.93 10.57 -15.71
N VAL A 2 -51.55 9.35 -15.29
CA VAL A 2 -50.36 9.12 -14.45
C VAL A 2 -49.76 7.77 -14.88
N LYS A 3 -48.86 7.81 -15.86
CA LYS A 3 -47.99 6.69 -16.23
C LYS A 3 -46.70 7.31 -16.76
N LYS A 4 -45.60 7.23 -16.01
CA LYS A 4 -44.17 7.32 -16.41
C LYS A 4 -43.29 7.74 -15.21
N ILE A 5 -43.16 6.90 -14.19
CA ILE A 5 -41.99 6.95 -13.27
C ILE A 5 -41.70 5.53 -12.78
N ILE A 6 -41.31 4.63 -13.67
CA ILE A 6 -40.64 3.38 -13.27
C ILE A 6 -39.62 3.09 -14.37
N GLY A 7 -38.36 3.45 -14.12
CA GLY A 7 -37.34 3.30 -15.16
C GLY A 7 -35.94 3.73 -14.83
N ILE A 8 -35.57 3.96 -13.56
CA ILE A 8 -34.17 3.93 -13.09
C ILE A 8 -34.22 3.53 -11.61
N SER A 9 -34.21 2.23 -11.28
CA SER A 9 -34.04 1.79 -9.87
C SER A 9 -33.59 0.34 -9.70
N VAL A 10 -32.91 -0.25 -10.70
CA VAL A 10 -32.46 -1.66 -10.63
C VAL A 10 -30.94 -1.82 -10.79
N VAL A 11 -30.20 -0.78 -11.19
CA VAL A 11 -28.74 -0.88 -11.37
C VAL A 11 -27.94 -0.66 -10.07
N LEU A 12 -28.56 -0.16 -8.99
CA LEU A 12 -27.86 0.22 -7.76
C LEU A 12 -27.81 -0.88 -6.66
N LEU A 13 -28.37 -2.07 -6.91
CA LEU A 13 -28.56 -3.11 -5.86
C LEU A 13 -27.57 -4.28 -5.91
N PHE A 14 -26.50 -4.20 -6.71
CA PHE A 14 -25.50 -5.28 -6.88
C PHE A 14 -24.06 -4.88 -6.48
N LEU A 15 -23.89 -3.90 -5.59
CA LEU A 15 -22.55 -3.49 -5.09
C LEU A 15 -22.19 -4.07 -3.70
N ILE A 16 -22.94 -5.04 -3.17
CA ILE A 16 -22.67 -5.61 -1.84
C ILE A 16 -22.40 -7.11 -1.97
N SER A 17 -21.13 -7.48 -2.17
CA SER A 17 -20.65 -8.84 -1.88
C SER A 17 -19.12 -8.87 -1.73
N ILE A 18 -18.60 -8.30 -0.65
CA ILE A 18 -17.32 -8.80 -0.10
C ILE A 18 -17.59 -9.22 1.33
N ILE A 19 -18.03 -10.48 1.48
CA ILE A 19 -17.95 -11.19 2.75
C ILE A 19 -16.45 -11.42 2.99
N PRO A 20 -15.87 -11.00 4.13
CA PRO A 20 -14.52 -11.38 4.47
C PRO A 20 -14.48 -12.90 4.69
N THR A 21 -14.09 -13.64 3.65
CA THR A 21 -13.69 -15.03 3.80
C THR A 21 -12.43 -15.05 4.65
N SER A 22 -12.62 -15.57 5.86
CA SER A 22 -11.61 -16.02 6.81
C SER A 22 -10.24 -16.24 6.19
N MET A 23 -9.25 -15.52 6.73
CA MET A 23 -7.85 -15.51 6.32
C MET A 23 -7.21 -16.89 6.48
N ALA A 24 -7.39 -17.76 5.49
CA ALA A 24 -6.52 -18.90 5.25
C ALA A 24 -5.40 -18.44 4.32
N GLN A 25 -4.32 -17.97 4.94
CA GLN A 25 -2.93 -17.94 4.49
C GLN A 25 -2.64 -18.38 3.03
N SER A 26 -3.09 -17.59 2.05
CA SER A 26 -2.40 -17.51 0.76
C SER A 26 -1.42 -16.36 0.88
N GLU A 27 -0.12 -16.63 0.73
CA GLU A 27 0.93 -15.60 0.70
C GLU A 27 0.79 -14.63 -0.49
N ASP A 28 -0.20 -14.86 -1.36
CA ASP A 28 -0.41 -14.15 -2.60
C ASP A 28 -1.65 -13.24 -2.55
N VAL A 29 -1.59 -12.11 -3.27
CA VAL A 29 -2.72 -11.19 -3.52
C VAL A 29 -3.82 -11.94 -4.26
N LYS A 30 -5.08 -11.76 -3.83
CA LYS A 30 -6.22 -12.44 -4.45
C LYS A 30 -6.34 -12.04 -5.92
N GLU A 31 -6.76 -12.98 -6.76
CA GLU A 31 -7.02 -12.67 -8.16
C GLU A 31 -8.16 -11.65 -8.29
N TYR A 32 -8.00 -10.70 -9.21
CA TYR A 32 -9.02 -9.72 -9.49
C TYR A 32 -10.26 -10.39 -10.11
N LYS A 33 -11.42 -10.22 -9.46
CA LYS A 33 -12.72 -10.75 -9.92
C LYS A 33 -13.77 -9.66 -10.10
N GLY A 34 -13.37 -8.39 -10.05
CA GLY A 34 -14.30 -7.27 -10.19
C GLY A 34 -14.77 -7.07 -11.63
N MET A 35 -15.98 -6.52 -11.79
CA MET A 35 -16.58 -6.25 -13.10
C MET A 35 -15.96 -5.02 -13.81
N VAL A 36 -15.28 -4.14 -13.06
CA VAL A 36 -14.77 -2.86 -13.56
C VAL A 36 -13.28 -2.75 -13.25
N GLY A 37 -12.44 -3.27 -14.15
CA GLY A 37 -10.98 -3.17 -14.05
C GLY A 37 -10.44 -1.81 -14.51
N ALA A 38 -9.12 -1.63 -14.41
CA ALA A 38 -8.43 -0.40 -14.83
C ALA A 38 -8.51 -0.13 -16.34
N ASP A 39 -8.86 -1.14 -17.14
CA ASP A 39 -9.12 -1.06 -18.58
C ASP A 39 -10.55 -0.55 -18.91
N SER A 40 -11.41 -0.40 -17.90
CA SER A 40 -12.81 -0.01 -18.09
C SER A 40 -13.00 1.51 -18.18
N PRO A 41 -13.87 2.02 -19.07
CA PRO A 41 -14.26 3.44 -19.06
C PRO A 41 -14.98 3.87 -17.78
N LEU A 42 -15.54 2.91 -17.02
CA LEU A 42 -16.20 3.16 -15.74
C LEU A 42 -15.21 3.18 -14.55
N TYR A 43 -13.93 2.97 -14.79
CA TYR A 43 -12.93 2.87 -13.73
C TYR A 43 -12.85 4.13 -12.86
N LYS A 44 -12.88 5.32 -13.47
CA LYS A 44 -12.89 6.59 -12.72
C LYS A 44 -14.12 6.74 -11.82
N ILE A 45 -15.26 6.19 -12.25
CA ILE A 45 -16.50 6.19 -11.44
C ILE A 45 -16.34 5.23 -10.26
N LYS A 46 -15.74 4.05 -10.48
CA LYS A 46 -15.39 3.11 -9.39
C LYS A 46 -14.49 3.79 -8.35
N LEU A 47 -13.40 4.42 -8.79
CA LEU A 47 -12.49 5.14 -7.90
C LEU A 47 -13.20 6.24 -7.10
N TRP A 48 -14.10 6.99 -7.75
CA TRP A 48 -14.89 8.02 -7.07
C TRP A 48 -15.81 7.44 -5.98
N PHE A 49 -16.50 6.32 -6.25
CA PHE A 49 -17.33 5.66 -5.25
C PHE A 49 -16.50 5.09 -4.09
N GLN A 50 -15.31 4.57 -4.36
CA GLN A 50 -14.40 4.08 -3.32
C GLN A 50 -13.89 5.21 -2.42
N LYS A 51 -13.47 6.33 -3.00
CA LYS A 51 -13.09 7.54 -2.24
C LYS A 51 -14.28 8.09 -1.44
N LEU A 52 -15.49 8.04 -1.98
CA LEU A 52 -16.70 8.41 -1.24
C LEU A 52 -16.94 7.47 -0.06
N ASP A 53 -16.84 6.15 -0.27
CA ASP A 53 -17.00 5.14 0.79
C ASP A 53 -15.96 5.28 1.92
N GLU A 54 -14.72 5.61 1.58
CA GLU A 54 -13.69 5.95 2.57
C GLU A 54 -14.00 7.25 3.33
N SER A 55 -14.56 8.26 2.65
CA SER A 55 -14.86 9.56 3.25
C SER A 55 -16.01 9.53 4.26
N ILE A 56 -16.96 8.60 4.10
CA ILE A 56 -18.09 8.42 5.00
C ILE A 56 -17.78 7.50 6.18
N SER A 57 -16.61 6.84 6.19
CA SER A 57 -16.18 6.04 7.33
C SER A 57 -16.00 6.92 8.56
N SER A 58 -16.68 6.52 9.63
CA SER A 58 -16.85 7.33 10.84
C SER A 58 -15.66 7.33 11.78
N ASN A 59 -14.70 6.41 11.60
CA ASN A 59 -13.53 6.26 12.45
C ASN A 59 -12.27 5.94 11.63
N ALA A 60 -11.11 6.19 12.22
CA ALA A 60 -9.81 6.01 11.58
C ALA A 60 -9.50 4.54 11.25
N ASN A 61 -9.91 3.59 12.11
CA ASN A 61 -9.69 2.15 11.90
C ASN A 61 -10.36 1.64 10.62
N GLU A 62 -11.64 1.95 10.44
CA GLU A 62 -12.42 1.54 9.27
C GLU A 62 -11.84 2.17 8.00
N LYS A 63 -11.44 3.44 8.08
CA LYS A 63 -10.80 4.14 6.96
C LYS A 63 -9.48 3.49 6.56
N LEU A 64 -8.63 3.15 7.54
CA LEU A 64 -7.36 2.45 7.30
C LEU A 64 -7.60 1.08 6.63
N GLN A 65 -8.56 0.30 7.14
CA GLN A 65 -8.89 -1.01 6.55
C GLN A 65 -9.43 -0.88 5.12
N LYS A 66 -10.32 0.10 4.85
CA LYS A 66 -10.82 0.34 3.49
C LYS A 66 -9.69 0.70 2.52
N LYS A 67 -8.80 1.62 2.91
CA LYS A 67 -7.65 2.00 2.10
C LYS A 67 -6.72 0.82 1.80
N LEU A 68 -6.44 -0.03 2.79
CA LEU A 68 -5.66 -1.26 2.59
C LEU A 68 -6.35 -2.24 1.64
N ASN A 69 -7.66 -2.43 1.78
CA ASN A 69 -8.44 -3.30 0.90
C ASN A 69 -8.45 -2.77 -0.55
N HIS A 70 -8.59 -1.46 -0.74
CA HIS A 70 -8.51 -0.84 -2.06
C HIS A 70 -7.09 -0.94 -2.64
N ALA A 71 -6.04 -0.80 -1.82
CA ALA A 71 -4.66 -0.97 -2.28
C ALA A 71 -4.41 -2.41 -2.74
N GLU A 72 -4.89 -3.40 -1.98
CA GLU A 72 -4.84 -4.81 -2.41
C GLU A 72 -5.58 -5.02 -3.74
N GLU A 73 -6.75 -4.39 -3.90
CA GLU A 73 -7.52 -4.45 -5.14
C GLU A 73 -6.78 -3.82 -6.32
N ARG A 74 -6.15 -2.65 -6.16
CA ARG A 74 -5.32 -2.01 -7.20
C ARG A 74 -4.16 -2.91 -7.61
N LEU A 75 -3.52 -3.58 -6.66
CA LEU A 75 -2.45 -4.53 -6.95
C LEU A 75 -2.98 -5.78 -7.69
N ALA A 76 -4.15 -6.29 -7.32
CA ALA A 76 -4.81 -7.38 -8.02
C ALA A 76 -5.16 -6.99 -9.48
N GLU A 77 -5.64 -5.77 -9.71
CA GLU A 77 -5.91 -5.22 -11.03
C GLU A 77 -4.64 -5.09 -11.85
N ALA A 78 -3.56 -4.52 -11.29
CA ALA A 78 -2.28 -4.39 -11.95
C ALA A 78 -1.75 -5.77 -12.42
N ARG A 79 -1.89 -6.81 -11.59
CA ARG A 79 -1.55 -8.20 -11.97
C ARG A 79 -2.43 -8.73 -13.10
N ALA A 80 -3.74 -8.48 -13.04
CA ALA A 80 -4.66 -8.91 -14.08
C ALA A 80 -4.31 -8.26 -15.43
N MET A 81 -4.00 -6.96 -15.42
CA MET A 81 -3.61 -6.20 -16.61
C MET A 81 -2.25 -6.63 -17.16
N ALA A 82 -1.28 -6.94 -16.28
CA ALA A 82 0.00 -7.50 -16.68
C ALA A 82 -0.17 -8.83 -17.44
N ARG A 83 -1.08 -9.72 -17.00
CA ARG A 83 -1.33 -11.02 -17.66
C ARG A 83 -1.88 -10.90 -19.09
N VAL A 84 -2.58 -9.80 -19.39
CA VAL A 84 -3.13 -9.52 -20.71
C VAL A 84 -2.30 -8.51 -21.51
N ASN A 85 -1.09 -8.18 -21.03
CA ASN A 85 -0.18 -7.19 -21.62
C ASN A 85 -0.82 -5.80 -21.82
N ASN A 86 -1.76 -5.40 -20.97
CA ASN A 86 -2.34 -4.06 -20.98
C ASN A 86 -1.53 -3.13 -20.08
N THR A 87 -0.43 -2.60 -20.62
CA THR A 87 0.53 -1.79 -19.86
C THR A 87 -0.04 -0.47 -19.37
N GLU A 88 -0.92 0.17 -20.14
CA GLU A 88 -1.59 1.43 -19.75
C GLU A 88 -2.53 1.23 -18.55
N ALA A 89 -3.38 0.20 -18.59
CA ALA A 89 -4.28 -0.10 -17.48
C ALA A 89 -3.53 -0.59 -16.25
N MET A 90 -2.42 -1.34 -16.45
CA MET A 90 -1.52 -1.72 -15.36
C MET A 90 -0.90 -0.49 -14.70
N GLU A 91 -0.37 0.45 -15.48
CA GLU A 91 0.21 1.69 -14.97
C GLU A 91 -0.83 2.51 -14.20
N LEU A 92 -2.05 2.63 -14.73
CA LEU A 92 -3.14 3.32 -14.05
C LEU A 92 -3.45 2.69 -12.68
N ALA A 93 -3.55 1.36 -12.61
CA ALA A 93 -3.78 0.67 -11.34
C ALA A 93 -2.62 0.86 -10.36
N LEU A 94 -1.37 0.88 -10.83
CA LEU A 94 -0.19 1.12 -9.99
C LEU A 94 -0.10 2.55 -9.47
N ASN A 95 -0.54 3.53 -10.25
CA ASN A 95 -0.60 4.93 -9.79
C ASN A 95 -1.62 5.08 -8.66
N GLU A 96 -2.83 4.53 -8.82
CA GLU A 96 -3.85 4.55 -7.75
C GLU A 96 -3.41 3.73 -6.52
N TYR A 97 -2.60 2.67 -6.71
CA TYR A 97 -1.96 1.98 -5.59
C TYR A 97 -1.02 2.90 -4.81
N CYS A 98 -0.18 3.69 -5.49
CA CYS A 98 0.75 4.62 -4.84
C CYS A 98 -0.01 5.66 -4.02
N ASP A 99 -1.04 6.28 -4.61
CA ASP A 99 -1.91 7.24 -3.93
C ASP A 99 -2.52 6.63 -2.65
N LEU A 100 -3.03 5.39 -2.73
CA LEU A 100 -3.59 4.69 -1.58
C LEU A 100 -2.54 4.37 -0.50
N MET A 101 -1.30 4.07 -0.88
CA MET A 101 -0.24 3.78 0.10
C MET A 101 0.23 5.05 0.83
N ASP A 102 0.26 6.20 0.16
CA ASP A 102 0.45 7.50 0.82
C ASP A 102 -0.67 7.79 1.81
N ASP A 103 -1.90 7.58 1.37
CA ASP A 103 -3.10 7.74 2.19
C ASP A 103 -3.13 6.79 3.40
N VAL A 104 -2.64 5.55 3.25
CA VAL A 104 -2.43 4.60 4.36
C VAL A 104 -1.40 5.15 5.32
N ASN A 105 -0.26 5.63 4.81
CA ASN A 105 0.81 6.16 5.63
C ASN A 105 0.34 7.35 6.49
N GLU A 106 -0.43 8.27 5.90
CA GLU A 106 -1.04 9.41 6.59
C GLU A 106 -2.08 8.94 7.62
N THR A 107 -2.95 8.00 7.26
CA THR A 107 -4.01 7.51 8.18
C THR A 107 -3.42 6.78 9.39
N MET A 108 -2.27 6.12 9.24
CA MET A 108 -1.57 5.50 10.37
C MET A 108 -1.04 6.51 11.39
N GLU A 109 -0.91 7.79 11.06
CA GLU A 109 -0.51 8.83 12.02
C GLU A 109 -1.68 9.32 12.88
N ASP A 110 -2.91 8.86 12.59
CA ASP A 110 -4.10 9.22 13.37
C ASP A 110 -4.07 8.53 14.76
N PRO A 111 -4.15 9.30 15.87
CA PRO A 111 -4.09 8.76 17.21
C PRO A 111 -5.28 7.87 17.59
N GLU A 112 -6.37 7.90 16.82
CA GLU A 112 -7.53 7.03 17.01
C GLU A 112 -7.31 5.62 16.43
N ILE A 113 -6.19 5.37 15.73
CA ILE A 113 -5.89 4.05 15.22
C ILE A 113 -5.62 3.07 16.37
N GLY A 114 -6.43 2.03 16.43
CA GLY A 114 -6.28 0.94 17.38
C GLY A 114 -5.01 0.14 17.14
N GLU A 115 -4.43 -0.38 18.22
CA GLU A 115 -3.18 -1.14 18.15
C GLU A 115 -3.29 -2.41 17.29
N GLU A 116 -4.49 -2.98 17.23
CA GLU A 116 -4.78 -4.19 16.46
C GLU A 116 -4.72 -3.88 14.97
N GLU A 117 -5.45 -2.86 14.53
CA GLU A 117 -5.49 -2.37 13.16
C GLU A 117 -4.11 -1.87 12.69
N TYR A 118 -3.39 -1.15 13.55
CA TYR A 118 -2.02 -0.73 13.27
C TYR A 118 -1.11 -1.93 12.99
N SER A 119 -1.21 -2.97 13.82
CA SER A 119 -0.40 -4.19 13.67
C SER A 119 -0.72 -4.98 12.40
N GLU A 120 -1.93 -4.85 11.86
CA GLU A 120 -2.40 -5.53 10.65
C GLU A 120 -1.87 -4.94 9.35
N VAL A 121 -1.42 -3.68 9.37
CA VAL A 121 -0.81 -3.06 8.19
C VAL A 121 0.43 -3.83 7.74
N GLY A 122 1.25 -4.32 8.68
CA GLY A 122 2.53 -4.98 8.40
C GLY A 122 2.40 -6.23 7.53
N PRO A 123 1.58 -7.22 7.93
CA PRO A 123 1.34 -8.42 7.12
C PRO A 123 0.79 -8.10 5.73
N ILE A 124 -0.12 -7.12 5.61
CA ILE A 124 -0.74 -6.73 4.33
C ILE A 124 0.29 -6.09 3.41
N VAL A 125 1.06 -5.11 3.91
CA VAL A 125 2.12 -4.44 3.16
C VAL A 125 3.20 -5.42 2.73
N GLN A 126 3.58 -6.36 3.59
CA GLN A 126 4.55 -7.40 3.24
C GLN A 126 4.06 -8.31 2.12
N LYS A 127 2.77 -8.68 2.13
CA LYS A 127 2.15 -9.42 1.03
C LYS A 127 2.18 -8.62 -0.27
N HIS A 128 1.94 -7.31 -0.23
CA HIS A 128 2.09 -6.44 -1.41
C HIS A 128 3.53 -6.44 -1.93
N GLN A 129 4.51 -6.30 -1.04
CA GLN A 129 5.93 -6.35 -1.38
C GLN A 129 6.35 -7.66 -2.04
N ASN A 130 5.90 -8.80 -1.51
CA ASN A 130 6.18 -10.11 -2.12
C ASN A 130 5.57 -10.22 -3.52
N THR A 131 4.39 -9.67 -3.71
CA THR A 131 3.70 -9.64 -5.01
C THR A 131 4.47 -8.77 -6.02
N PHE A 132 4.96 -7.59 -5.62
CA PHE A 132 5.79 -6.76 -6.50
C PHE A 132 7.10 -7.44 -6.86
N LYS A 133 7.78 -8.09 -5.89
CA LYS A 133 8.99 -8.88 -6.17
C LYS A 133 8.72 -9.97 -7.21
N TYR A 134 7.60 -10.68 -7.07
CA TYR A 134 7.18 -11.65 -8.06
C TYR A 134 6.97 -10.99 -9.43
N MET A 135 6.22 -9.89 -9.52
CA MET A 135 5.96 -9.20 -10.79
C MET A 135 7.26 -8.70 -11.45
N LEU A 136 8.15 -8.05 -10.69
CA LEU A 136 9.44 -7.53 -11.16
C LEU A 136 10.34 -8.62 -11.74
N ASN A 137 10.33 -9.82 -11.15
CA ASN A 137 11.09 -10.96 -11.62
C ASN A 137 10.51 -11.64 -12.87
N ASN A 138 9.22 -11.42 -13.15
CA ASN A 138 8.50 -12.13 -14.20
C ASN A 138 8.01 -11.20 -15.33
N THR A 139 8.37 -9.91 -15.32
CA THR A 139 8.03 -8.95 -16.39
C THR A 139 9.28 -8.31 -16.98
N THR A 140 9.21 -7.93 -18.25
CA THR A 140 10.15 -6.99 -18.89
C THR A 140 9.58 -5.57 -18.98
N GLU A 141 8.26 -5.44 -19.01
CA GLU A 141 7.52 -4.19 -19.17
C GLU A 141 7.19 -3.53 -17.82
N ASN A 142 6.99 -2.22 -17.81
CA ASN A 142 6.53 -1.43 -16.65
C ASN A 142 7.35 -1.63 -15.36
N LYS A 143 8.63 -2.04 -15.48
CA LYS A 143 9.52 -2.26 -14.33
C LYS A 143 9.67 -1.03 -13.45
N TRP A 144 9.75 0.16 -14.07
CA TRP A 144 9.87 1.41 -13.33
C TRP A 144 8.62 1.67 -12.48
N GLN A 145 7.42 1.53 -13.04
CA GLN A 145 6.15 1.70 -12.31
C GLN A 145 6.02 0.68 -11.17
N LEU A 146 6.39 -0.58 -11.41
CA LEU A 146 6.39 -1.61 -10.35
C LEU A 146 7.38 -1.31 -9.23
N MET A 147 8.59 -0.86 -9.58
CA MET A 147 9.60 -0.47 -8.61
C MET A 147 9.16 0.75 -7.81
N ASN A 148 8.53 1.72 -8.48
CA ASN A 148 7.94 2.88 -7.82
C ASN A 148 6.88 2.43 -6.82
N ALA A 149 5.89 1.64 -7.23
CA ALA A 149 4.85 1.12 -6.34
C ALA A 149 5.42 0.28 -5.18
N PHE A 150 6.44 -0.53 -5.44
CA PHE A 150 7.18 -1.25 -4.40
C PHE A 150 7.81 -0.28 -3.37
N ASN A 151 8.44 0.81 -3.83
CA ASN A 151 9.01 1.82 -2.94
C ASN A 151 7.95 2.51 -2.08
N TYR A 152 6.75 2.79 -2.59
CA TYR A 152 5.65 3.32 -1.77
C TYR A 152 5.24 2.33 -0.66
N SER A 153 5.22 1.03 -0.96
CA SER A 153 4.97 0.02 0.07
C SER A 153 6.09 -0.05 1.13
N LEU A 154 7.34 0.29 0.77
CA LEU A 154 8.44 0.42 1.74
C LEU A 154 8.32 1.70 2.58
N GLN A 155 7.82 2.79 2.00
CA GLN A 155 7.67 4.08 2.71
C GLN A 155 6.74 3.98 3.90
N VAL A 156 5.68 3.16 3.84
CA VAL A 156 4.83 2.87 5.00
C VAL A 156 5.62 2.29 6.18
N MET A 157 6.74 1.62 5.91
CA MET A 157 7.60 1.07 6.96
C MET A 157 8.60 2.07 7.53
N ASN A 158 8.95 3.11 6.77
CA ASN A 158 10.03 4.03 7.13
C ASN A 158 9.65 4.89 8.34
N GLY A 159 10.51 4.91 9.35
CA GLY A 159 10.29 5.68 10.58
C GLY A 159 9.24 5.10 11.53
N LYS A 160 8.54 4.02 11.14
CA LYS A 160 7.59 3.32 12.01
C LYS A 160 8.27 2.15 12.72
N SER A 161 7.89 1.93 13.97
CA SER A 161 8.39 0.81 14.76
C SER A 161 7.68 -0.48 14.35
N PHE A 162 8.40 -1.59 14.26
CA PHE A 162 7.80 -2.89 13.97
C PHE A 162 8.56 -4.01 14.67
N VAL A 163 7.91 -5.17 14.75
CA VAL A 163 8.47 -6.40 15.28
C VAL A 163 8.34 -7.52 14.25
N TYR A 164 9.34 -8.39 14.20
CA TYR A 164 9.31 -9.58 13.37
C TYR A 164 8.88 -10.80 14.16
N TYR A 165 7.87 -11.49 13.65
CA TYR A 165 7.41 -12.77 14.17
C TYR A 165 7.05 -13.70 13.02
N ASN A 166 7.66 -14.90 12.99
CA ASN A 166 7.44 -15.92 11.95
C ASN A 166 7.54 -15.34 10.53
N ASN A 167 8.64 -14.66 10.24
CA ASN A 167 8.91 -13.98 8.97
C ASN A 167 7.87 -12.91 8.58
N THR A 168 6.97 -12.54 9.48
CA THR A 168 5.94 -11.54 9.25
C THR A 168 6.27 -10.26 10.03
N THR A 169 6.15 -9.11 9.36
CA THR A 169 6.33 -7.80 9.99
C THR A 169 5.03 -7.35 10.64
N TYR A 170 5.07 -6.90 11.89
CA TYR A 170 3.94 -6.31 12.59
C TYR A 170 4.30 -4.95 13.12
N PHE A 171 3.54 -3.93 12.77
CA PHE A 171 3.81 -2.57 13.23
C PHE A 171 3.45 -2.38 14.71
N VAL A 172 4.19 -1.49 15.36
CA VAL A 172 3.99 -1.08 16.76
C VAL A 172 3.58 0.38 16.77
N PRO A 173 2.43 0.74 17.37
CA PRO A 173 1.98 2.12 17.43
C PRO A 173 3.00 3.05 18.11
N PRO A 174 3.05 4.34 17.73
CA PRO A 174 3.92 5.32 18.38
C PRO A 174 3.71 5.36 19.90
N GLY A 175 4.80 5.39 20.67
CA GLY A 175 4.75 5.44 22.15
C GLY A 175 4.60 4.09 22.87
N HIS A 176 4.35 3.00 22.14
CA HIS A 176 4.21 1.65 22.74
C HIS A 176 5.57 0.97 22.99
N LEU A 177 6.63 1.39 22.28
CA LEU A 177 8.00 1.01 22.61
C LEU A 177 8.52 1.83 23.79
N LYS A 178 8.33 1.35 25.02
CA LYS A 178 8.97 1.94 26.21
C LYS A 178 10.49 1.81 26.09
N ASN A 179 11.20 2.95 26.04
CA ASN A 179 12.65 3.13 26.14
C ASN A 179 13.50 1.85 26.01
N GLY A 180 13.67 1.40 24.76
CA GLY A 180 14.94 0.88 24.24
C GLY A 180 15.46 -0.50 24.64
N ASN A 181 14.92 -1.21 25.64
CA ASN A 181 15.57 -2.46 26.10
C ASN A 181 14.65 -3.63 26.51
N ASN A 182 13.32 -3.50 26.41
CA ASN A 182 12.45 -4.61 26.82
C ASN A 182 12.26 -5.63 25.68
N LYS A 183 13.18 -6.61 25.62
CA LYS A 183 13.03 -7.85 24.83
C LYS A 183 11.73 -8.62 25.14
N THR A 184 11.01 -8.23 26.19
CA THR A 184 9.76 -8.80 26.68
C THR A 184 8.51 -8.07 26.17
N PHE A 185 8.64 -6.96 25.43
CA PHE A 185 7.48 -6.23 24.94
C PHE A 185 6.80 -7.01 23.82
N LEU A 186 5.57 -7.45 24.08
CA LEU A 186 4.66 -7.96 23.08
C LEU A 186 3.62 -6.87 22.78
N PRO A 187 3.55 -6.34 21.54
CA PRO A 187 2.51 -5.38 21.18
C PRO A 187 1.13 -5.96 21.53
N PRO A 188 0.25 -5.20 22.18
CA PRO A 188 -1.09 -5.66 22.55
C PRO A 188 -1.89 -6.30 21.41
N GLY A 189 -1.73 -5.85 20.16
CA GLY A 189 -2.31 -6.51 18.98
C GLY A 189 -1.83 -7.96 18.78
N LEU A 190 -0.55 -8.25 19.03
CA LEU A 190 0.00 -9.63 18.95
C LEU A 190 -0.40 -10.49 20.14
N ALA A 191 -0.51 -9.88 21.33
CA ALA A 191 -0.98 -10.57 22.53
C ALA A 191 -2.40 -11.10 22.35
N LYS A 192 -3.30 -10.28 21.77
CA LYS A 192 -4.67 -10.68 21.42
C LYS A 192 -4.70 -11.84 20.42
N LYS A 193 -3.74 -11.89 19.49
CA LYS A 193 -3.57 -12.98 18.50
C LYS A 193 -2.98 -14.27 19.11
N GLY A 194 -2.77 -14.32 20.43
CA GLY A 194 -2.28 -15.50 21.13
C GLY A 194 -0.80 -15.80 20.88
N ILE A 195 -0.05 -14.84 20.33
CA ILE A 195 1.39 -15.00 20.07
C ILE A 195 2.13 -14.96 21.41
N LYS A 196 2.91 -16.01 21.70
CA LYS A 196 3.65 -16.14 22.98
C LYS A 196 5.16 -15.97 22.84
N ALA A 197 5.70 -16.00 21.62
CA ALA A 197 7.15 -15.87 21.42
C ALA A 197 7.56 -14.39 21.35
N MET A 198 8.76 -14.09 21.87
CA MET A 198 9.33 -12.74 21.85
C MET A 198 9.74 -12.37 20.43
N PRO A 199 9.18 -11.32 19.83
CA PRO A 199 9.52 -10.93 18.47
C PRO A 199 10.80 -10.08 18.47
N THR A 200 11.50 -10.05 17.33
CA THR A 200 12.69 -9.18 17.19
C THR A 200 12.23 -7.75 16.92
N ILE A 201 12.54 -6.82 17.82
CA ILE A 201 12.23 -5.39 17.65
C ILE A 201 13.29 -4.78 16.75
N ILE A 202 12.87 -4.19 15.63
CA ILE A 202 13.75 -3.39 14.77
C ILE A 202 13.21 -1.97 14.74
N ASN A 203 14.08 -1.01 15.04
CA ASN A 203 13.72 0.39 14.94
C ASN A 203 13.76 0.76 13.45
N GLY A 204 12.61 1.14 12.86
CA GLY A 204 12.47 1.49 11.44
C GLY A 204 13.28 2.72 10.98
N SER A 205 14.17 3.23 11.83
CA SER A 205 15.25 4.16 11.47
C SER A 205 16.40 3.47 10.73
N THR A 206 16.57 2.15 10.87
CA THR A 206 17.47 1.41 9.98
C THR A 206 16.71 1.13 8.69
N PRO A 207 17.24 1.48 7.49
CA PRO A 207 16.69 0.95 6.26
C PRO A 207 16.59 -0.56 6.44
N PHE A 208 15.43 -1.13 6.14
CA PHE A 208 15.29 -2.57 6.12
C PHE A 208 16.45 -3.10 5.27
N ASN A 209 17.41 -3.77 5.91
CA ASN A 209 18.50 -4.43 5.19
C ASN A 209 17.93 -5.71 4.58
N TYR A 210 17.03 -5.49 3.63
CA TYR A 210 16.78 -6.43 2.57
C TYR A 210 18.06 -6.39 1.74
N ASP A 211 19.02 -7.24 2.13
CA ASP A 211 20.15 -7.64 1.32
C ASP A 211 19.62 -8.49 0.13
N TYR A 212 18.67 -7.93 -0.61
CA TYR A 212 18.36 -8.33 -1.96
C TYR A 212 19.31 -7.50 -2.80
N ASN A 213 20.50 -8.04 -2.99
CA ASN A 213 21.45 -7.61 -3.99
C ASN A 213 20.85 -7.85 -5.38
N TYR A 214 19.86 -7.04 -5.77
CA TYR A 214 19.58 -6.77 -7.16
C TYR A 214 20.50 -5.63 -7.53
N ASP A 215 21.62 -5.97 -8.17
CA ASP A 215 22.38 -5.05 -9.03
C ASP A 215 21.42 -4.53 -10.11
N TYR A 216 20.56 -3.58 -9.76
CA TYR A 216 19.82 -2.77 -10.72
C TYR A 216 20.50 -1.42 -10.74
N ASP A 217 21.34 -1.25 -11.76
CA ASP A 217 21.96 0.01 -12.10
C ASP A 217 20.88 1.01 -12.52
N TYR A 218 20.52 1.91 -11.59
CA TYR A 218 19.57 3.00 -11.80
C TYR A 218 20.10 4.10 -12.75
N SER A 219 21.38 4.08 -13.14
CA SER A 219 21.99 5.16 -13.91
C SER A 219 21.53 5.23 -15.37
N ASN A 220 20.94 4.15 -15.91
CA ASN A 220 20.51 4.08 -17.31
C ASN A 220 19.04 4.46 -17.58
N LEU A 221 18.22 4.68 -16.55
CA LEU A 221 16.78 5.00 -16.72
C LEU A 221 16.46 6.49 -16.64
N TYR A 222 17.42 7.35 -16.28
CA TYR A 222 17.22 8.80 -16.15
C TYR A 222 17.52 9.58 -17.44
N ASN A 223 17.32 8.94 -18.61
CA ASN A 223 17.56 9.58 -19.89
C ASN A 223 16.45 9.23 -20.89
N GLY A 224 15.31 9.91 -20.79
CA GLY A 224 14.40 10.05 -21.93
C GLY A 224 12.91 9.85 -21.65
N SER A 225 12.27 10.84 -21.02
CA SER A 225 10.83 11.09 -21.23
C SER A 225 10.46 12.51 -20.81
N LYS A 226 10.68 13.46 -21.73
CA LYS A 226 9.97 14.74 -21.76
C LYS A 226 8.63 14.54 -22.47
N ALA A 227 7.54 14.36 -21.73
CA ALA A 227 6.15 14.64 -22.12
C ALA A 227 5.26 14.34 -20.89
N GLY A 228 4.38 15.18 -20.36
CA GLY A 228 3.89 16.47 -20.82
C GLY A 228 3.57 17.41 -19.65
N GLN A 229 3.46 18.68 -19.99
CA GLN A 229 3.09 19.76 -19.09
C GLN A 229 1.59 19.66 -18.75
N GLY A 230 1.28 19.35 -17.50
CA GLY A 230 0.03 19.72 -16.84
C GLY A 230 0.34 20.73 -15.75
N GLN A 231 0.19 22.01 -16.06
CA GLN A 231 0.20 23.08 -15.05
C GLN A 231 -1.12 23.02 -14.27
N ASP A 232 -1.07 22.78 -12.97
CA ASP A 232 -1.41 23.79 -11.95
C ASP A 232 -1.72 23.23 -10.55
N LYS A 233 -1.08 23.89 -9.57
CA LYS A 233 -1.39 24.00 -8.13
C LYS A 233 -1.05 22.82 -7.21
N VAL A 234 0.25 22.60 -7.08
CA VAL A 234 0.87 22.08 -5.85
C VAL A 234 0.75 23.14 -4.74
N LYS A 235 0.00 22.84 -3.69
CA LYS A 235 0.12 23.54 -2.40
C LYS A 235 1.44 23.10 -1.75
N ASN A 236 2.33 24.07 -1.66
CA ASN A 236 3.68 23.93 -1.15
C ASN A 236 3.66 23.95 0.38
N ASN A 237 4.07 22.86 1.04
CA ASN A 237 4.50 22.84 2.44
C ASN A 237 5.71 21.90 2.61
N ASN A 238 6.83 22.34 2.03
CA ASN A 238 8.18 22.35 2.59
C ASN A 238 8.49 21.44 3.81
N LYS A 239 9.41 20.48 3.64
CA LYS A 239 10.75 20.44 4.29
C LYS A 239 11.48 19.12 4.03
N ASN A 240 12.28 19.05 2.97
CA ASN A 240 13.39 18.10 2.89
C ASN A 240 14.70 18.89 2.69
N LYS A 241 15.59 18.79 3.68
CA LYS A 241 16.96 19.30 3.60
C LYS A 241 17.81 18.35 2.73
N PRO A 242 18.73 18.85 1.89
CA PRO A 242 19.66 18.00 1.16
C PRO A 242 20.74 17.43 2.09
N PHE A 243 21.12 16.17 1.86
CA PHE A 243 22.26 15.51 2.50
C PHE A 243 23.59 16.18 2.09
N PRO A 244 24.59 16.28 3.00
CA PRO A 244 25.90 16.82 2.66
C PRO A 244 26.74 15.80 1.87
N SER A 245 27.34 16.27 0.78
CA SER A 245 28.37 15.57 0.01
C SER A 245 29.62 15.36 0.86
N SER A 246 30.13 14.12 0.88
CA SER A 246 31.39 13.75 1.52
C SER A 246 32.57 14.48 0.91
N VAL A 247 33.36 15.13 1.77
CA VAL A 247 34.62 15.80 1.48
C VAL A 247 35.72 14.76 1.23
N SER A 248 36.51 14.99 0.18
CA SER A 248 37.76 14.30 -0.12
C SER A 248 38.79 14.52 0.99
N GLY A 249 39.37 13.44 1.52
CA GLY A 249 40.55 13.49 2.38
C GLY A 249 41.75 12.95 1.62
N ASP A 250 42.69 13.85 1.32
CA ASP A 250 44.05 13.52 0.89
C ASP A 250 44.83 12.85 2.03
N ALA A 251 45.61 11.84 1.69
CA ALA A 251 46.86 11.45 2.35
C ALA A 251 47.79 10.82 1.30
#